data_AF-A0A7S2NYX3-F1
#
_entry.id   AF-A0A7S2NYX3-F1
#
_cell.length_a   1.000
_cell.length_b   1.000
_cell.length_c   1.000
_cell.angle_alpha   90.00
_cell.angle_beta   90.00
_cell.angle_gamma   90.00
#
_symmetry.space_group_name_H-M   'P 1'
#
loop_
_entity.id
_entity.type
_entity.pdbx_description
1 polymer ?
#
loop_
_entity_poly.entity_id
_entity_poly.type
_entity_poly.pdbx_seq_one_letter_code
_entity_poly.pdbx_strand_id
1 'polypeptide(L)'
;KLATALLLTLPSTISAFGVFQKPNIFPNFGIAEPDAAAEKNDLYTEIDELLDSALLMYPIAELRDLAKKGELSKEFLELPMSASKLESLIEANMDVVAKKLDSPESELRMDALRAIVARQKNQRRSKSKAVCVEFEDEQSNKELVYSVRKDPARKRVIVAFRGSVTTKDFVTDATLW
;
A
#
# COMPACT_ATOMS: atom_id res chain seq x y z
N LYS A 1 -32.96 -50.46 21.69
CA LYS A 1 -33.75 -50.29 20.46
C LYS A 1 -33.32 -48.98 19.81
N LEU A 2 -32.68 -49.09 18.63
CA LEU A 2 -32.42 -48.10 17.58
C LEU A 2 -31.70 -46.79 17.95
N ALA A 3 -30.38 -46.80 17.73
CA ALA A 3 -29.58 -45.63 17.41
C ALA A 3 -29.75 -45.32 15.91
N THR A 4 -30.21 -44.10 15.59
CA THR A 4 -30.39 -43.63 14.21
C THR A 4 -29.14 -42.84 13.82
N ALA A 5 -28.25 -43.47 13.07
CA ALA A 5 -27.12 -42.82 12.41
C ALA A 5 -27.62 -42.14 11.13
N LEU A 6 -27.55 -40.80 11.09
CA LEU A 6 -27.85 -40.01 9.90
C LEU A 6 -26.58 -39.90 9.04
N LEU A 7 -26.43 -40.81 8.07
CA LEU A 7 -25.39 -40.75 7.05
C LEU A 7 -25.81 -39.77 5.95
N LEU A 8 -25.31 -38.53 6.03
CA LEU A 8 -25.42 -37.56 4.95
C LEU A 8 -24.32 -37.84 3.92
N THR A 9 -24.71 -38.45 2.81
CA THR A 9 -23.89 -38.56 1.59
C THR A 9 -23.83 -37.20 0.89
N LEU A 10 -22.65 -36.62 0.79
CA LEU A 10 -22.38 -35.44 -0.03
C LEU A 10 -22.30 -35.83 -1.52
N PRO A 11 -22.93 -35.09 -2.45
CA PRO A 11 -22.74 -35.31 -3.87
C PRO A 11 -21.38 -34.77 -4.34
N SER A 12 -20.53 -35.66 -4.83
CA SER A 12 -19.27 -35.35 -5.48
C SER A 12 -19.49 -34.94 -6.93
N THR A 13 -19.85 -33.68 -7.19
CA THR A 13 -19.73 -33.07 -8.52
C THR A 13 -19.54 -31.55 -8.43
N ILE A 14 -18.28 -31.10 -8.38
CA ILE A 14 -17.90 -29.75 -8.84
C ILE A 14 -16.83 -29.99 -9.90
N SER A 15 -17.26 -30.08 -11.15
CA SER A 15 -16.39 -30.06 -12.33
C SER A 15 -16.86 -28.91 -13.21
N ALA A 16 -16.30 -27.74 -12.96
CA ALA A 16 -16.34 -26.57 -13.85
C ALA A 16 -15.26 -25.56 -13.40
N PHE A 17 -13.99 -25.97 -13.43
CA PHE A 17 -12.91 -24.98 -13.52
C PHE A 17 -12.91 -24.45 -14.95
N GLY A 18 -13.67 -23.36 -15.16
CA GLY A 18 -13.49 -22.52 -16.32
C GLY A 18 -12.06 -22.00 -16.32
N VAL A 19 -11.32 -22.28 -17.39
CA VAL A 19 -10.00 -21.72 -17.64
C VAL A 19 -10.17 -20.20 -17.74
N PHE A 20 -9.84 -19.49 -16.67
CA PHE A 20 -9.78 -18.03 -16.67
C PHE A 20 -8.59 -17.63 -17.54
N GLN A 21 -8.84 -17.34 -18.83
CA GLN A 21 -7.86 -16.67 -19.68
C GLN A 21 -7.61 -15.28 -19.10
N LYS A 22 -6.49 -15.13 -18.38
CA LYS A 22 -5.99 -13.81 -17.95
C LYS A 22 -5.85 -12.92 -19.19
N PRO A 23 -6.47 -11.73 -19.25
CA PRO A 23 -6.07 -10.75 -20.23
C PRO A 23 -4.60 -10.40 -19.96
N ASN A 24 -3.77 -10.52 -21.00
CA ASN A 24 -2.37 -10.08 -21.00
C ASN A 24 -2.34 -8.54 -20.89
N ILE A 25 -2.49 -8.02 -19.68
CA ILE A 25 -2.37 -6.58 -19.37
C ILE A 25 -0.91 -6.20 -19.11
N PHE A 26 -0.01 -7.18 -18.95
CA PHE A 26 1.42 -6.90 -18.76
C PHE A 26 2.14 -6.91 -20.12
N PRO A 27 2.67 -5.77 -20.59
CA PRO A 27 3.51 -5.76 -21.78
C PRO A 27 4.75 -6.65 -21.57
N ASN A 28 5.17 -7.31 -22.64
CA ASN A 28 6.28 -8.26 -22.67
C ASN A 28 7.56 -7.60 -22.12
N PHE A 29 7.90 -7.86 -20.86
CA PHE A 29 9.10 -7.33 -20.21
C PHE A 29 10.31 -8.15 -20.65
N GLY A 30 10.99 -7.70 -21.71
CA GLY A 30 12.30 -8.23 -22.09
C GLY A 30 13.24 -8.18 -20.88
N ILE A 31 13.61 -9.35 -20.37
CA ILE A 31 14.55 -9.49 -19.26
C ILE A 31 15.94 -9.20 -19.83
N ALA A 32 16.36 -7.95 -19.80
CA ALA A 32 17.73 -7.57 -20.12
C ALA A 32 18.71 -8.19 -19.12
N GLU A 33 19.80 -8.75 -19.63
CA GLU A 33 20.89 -9.36 -18.85
C GLU A 33 21.40 -8.39 -17.76
N PRO A 34 21.80 -8.91 -16.58
CA PRO A 34 22.24 -8.07 -15.47
C PRO A 34 23.63 -7.49 -15.72
N ASP A 35 23.71 -6.18 -15.94
CA ASP A 35 24.96 -5.43 -15.94
C ASP A 35 25.74 -5.63 -14.63
N ALA A 36 27.05 -5.83 -14.75
CA ALA A 36 27.98 -6.35 -13.73
C ALA A 36 28.30 -5.41 -12.53
N ALA A 37 27.37 -4.55 -12.13
CA ALA A 37 27.46 -3.79 -10.88
C ALA A 37 26.09 -3.72 -10.20
N ALA A 38 25.42 -4.87 -10.10
CA ALA A 38 24.22 -5.00 -9.28
C ALA A 38 24.61 -4.63 -7.84
N GLU A 39 24.36 -3.38 -7.46
CA GLU A 39 24.37 -2.90 -6.08
C GLU A 39 23.64 -3.95 -5.26
N LYS A 40 24.37 -4.63 -4.36
CA LYS A 40 23.86 -5.79 -3.66
C LYS A 40 22.67 -5.30 -2.82
N ASN A 41 21.46 -5.64 -3.28
CA ASN A 41 20.24 -5.40 -2.54
C ASN A 41 20.37 -6.14 -1.21
N ASP A 42 20.62 -5.39 -0.15
CA ASP A 42 20.65 -5.93 1.19
C ASP A 42 19.22 -6.00 1.72
N LEU A 43 18.90 -7.10 2.40
CA LEU A 43 17.57 -7.39 2.94
C LEU A 43 17.06 -6.25 3.81
N TYR A 44 17.94 -5.61 4.57
CA TYR A 44 17.60 -4.46 5.40
C TYR A 44 17.09 -3.27 4.58
N THR A 45 17.67 -3.02 3.40
CA THR A 45 17.19 -1.96 2.50
C THR A 45 15.79 -2.27 1.99
N GLU A 46 15.51 -3.53 1.66
CA GLU A 46 14.18 -3.95 1.18
C GLU A 46 13.12 -3.80 2.28
N ILE A 47 13.45 -4.22 3.50
CA ILE A 47 12.57 -4.08 4.66
C ILE A 47 12.33 -2.60 4.97
N ASP A 48 13.37 -1.76 4.88
CA ASP A 48 13.26 -0.31 5.12
C ASP A 48 12.34 0.36 4.10
N GLU A 49 12.46 0.03 2.81
CA GLU A 49 11.57 0.54 1.75
C GLU A 49 10.12 0.07 1.91
N LEU A 50 9.93 -1.19 2.33
CA LEU A 50 8.61 -1.74 2.58
C LEU A 50 7.97 -1.02 3.76
N LEU A 51 8.71 -0.83 4.85
CA LEU A 51 8.27 -0.10 6.03
C LEU A 51 7.93 1.35 5.70
N ASP A 52 8.77 2.02 4.91
CA ASP A 52 8.49 3.37 4.38
C ASP A 52 7.16 3.41 3.63
N SER A 53 6.97 2.47 2.71
CA SER A 53 5.76 2.40 1.91
C SER A 53 4.52 2.17 2.78
N ALA A 54 4.61 1.26 3.75
CA ALA A 54 3.52 0.97 4.68
C ALA A 54 3.18 2.17 5.58
N LEU A 55 4.19 2.88 6.10
CA LEU A 55 3.97 4.03 6.97
C LEU A 55 3.42 5.24 6.20
N LEU A 56 3.85 5.45 4.96
CA LEU A 56 3.35 6.54 4.11
C LEU A 56 1.87 6.35 3.75
N MET A 57 1.34 5.13 3.72
CA MET A 57 -0.07 4.91 3.37
C MET A 57 -1.05 5.64 4.30
N TYR A 58 -0.74 5.74 5.58
CA TYR A 58 -1.62 6.39 6.56
C TYR A 58 -1.85 7.89 6.27
N PRO A 59 -0.82 8.74 6.23
CA PRO A 59 -1.03 10.16 5.94
C PRO A 59 -1.57 10.39 4.53
N ILE A 60 -1.23 9.53 3.55
CA ILE A 60 -1.74 9.68 2.18
C ILE A 60 -3.24 9.45 2.11
N ALA A 61 -3.75 8.40 2.79
CA ALA A 61 -5.19 8.15 2.86
C ALA A 61 -5.94 9.34 3.49
N GLU A 62 -5.40 9.91 4.56
CA GLU A 62 -6.00 11.09 5.22
C GLU A 62 -5.98 12.34 4.31
N LEU A 63 -4.87 12.60 3.62
CA LEU A 63 -4.73 13.72 2.70
C LEU A 63 -5.64 13.57 1.47
N ARG A 64 -5.81 12.34 0.97
CA ARG A 64 -6.72 12.02 -0.13
C ARG A 64 -8.18 12.17 0.28
N ASP A 65 -8.56 11.74 1.49
CA ASP A 65 -9.90 12.00 2.04
C ASP A 65 -10.20 13.50 2.09
N LEU A 66 -9.24 14.32 2.55
CA LEU A 66 -9.36 15.78 2.54
C LEU A 66 -9.46 16.36 1.13
N ALA A 67 -8.68 15.86 0.17
CA ALA A 67 -8.75 16.29 -1.22
C ALA A 67 -10.11 15.92 -1.86
N LYS A 68 -10.66 14.73 -1.55
CA LYS A 68 -12.01 14.31 -1.98
C LYS A 68 -13.10 15.23 -1.43
N LYS A 69 -12.93 15.75 -0.21
CA LYS A 69 -13.81 16.75 0.42
C LYS A 69 -13.64 18.17 -0.11
N GLY A 70 -12.60 18.41 -0.93
CA GLY A 70 -12.28 19.74 -1.46
C GLY A 70 -11.54 20.65 -0.47
N GLU A 71 -11.02 20.09 0.63
CA GLU A 71 -10.26 20.83 1.65
C GLU A 71 -8.78 20.98 1.26
N LEU A 72 -8.28 20.11 0.38
CA LEU A 72 -6.91 20.13 -0.15
C LEU A 72 -6.91 20.09 -1.69
N SER A 73 -5.73 20.34 -2.27
CA SER A 73 -5.53 20.26 -3.72
C SER A 73 -5.91 18.87 -4.27
N LYS A 74 -6.52 18.84 -5.45
CA LYS A 74 -6.84 17.59 -6.15
C LYS A 74 -5.60 16.80 -6.59
N GLU A 75 -4.41 17.40 -6.51
CA GLU A 75 -3.13 16.74 -6.81
C GLU A 75 -2.92 15.44 -6.01
N PHE A 76 -3.47 15.31 -4.80
CA PHE A 76 -3.42 14.08 -4.01
C PHE A 76 -4.16 12.90 -4.65
N LEU A 77 -5.09 13.19 -5.56
CA LEU A 77 -5.90 12.19 -6.26
C LEU A 77 -5.24 11.72 -7.55
N GLU A 78 -4.22 12.43 -8.04
CA GLU A 78 -3.54 12.12 -9.29
C GLU A 78 -2.57 10.94 -9.12
N LEU A 79 -2.79 9.90 -9.92
CA LEU A 79 -1.87 8.77 -10.08
C LEU A 79 -1.53 8.59 -11.57
N PRO A 80 -0.30 8.13 -11.90
CA PRO A 80 0.78 7.77 -10.99
C PRO A 80 1.50 8.99 -10.39
N MET A 81 2.03 8.85 -9.18
CA MET A 81 2.75 9.91 -8.47
C MET A 81 4.16 9.48 -8.07
N SER A 82 5.17 10.32 -8.32
CA SER A 82 6.54 10.02 -7.85
C SER A 82 6.61 10.07 -6.33
N ALA A 83 7.45 9.23 -5.72
CA ALA A 83 7.74 9.26 -4.29
C ALA A 83 8.12 10.68 -3.83
N SER A 84 8.99 11.36 -4.60
CA SER A 84 9.42 12.72 -4.29
C SER A 84 8.29 13.76 -4.28
N LYS A 85 7.32 13.66 -5.20
CA LYS A 85 6.15 14.55 -5.23
C LYS A 85 5.27 14.29 -4.01
N LEU A 86 5.02 13.01 -3.73
CA LEU A 86 4.21 12.57 -2.60
C LEU A 86 4.78 13.04 -1.25
N GLU A 87 6.08 12.87 -1.06
CA GLU A 87 6.81 13.39 0.11
C GLU A 87 6.67 14.90 0.27
N SER A 88 6.89 15.65 -0.81
CA SER A 88 6.79 17.11 -0.79
C SER A 88 5.37 17.60 -0.51
N LEU A 89 4.37 16.88 -1.01
CA LEU A 89 2.97 17.16 -0.70
C LEU A 89 2.65 16.87 0.77
N ILE A 90 3.12 15.75 1.32
CA ILE A 90 2.96 15.43 2.75
C ILE A 90 3.63 16.51 3.60
N GLU A 91 4.89 16.84 3.30
CA GLU A 91 5.65 17.86 4.04
C GLU A 91 4.93 19.20 4.05
N ALA A 92 4.42 19.65 2.90
CA ALA A 92 3.69 20.91 2.77
C ALA A 92 2.36 20.94 3.55
N ASN A 93 1.82 19.78 3.93
CA ASN A 93 0.52 19.65 4.59
C ASN A 93 0.61 19.00 5.97
N MET A 94 1.80 18.92 6.57
CA MET A 94 2.02 18.27 7.88
C MET A 94 1.14 18.85 9.00
N ASP A 95 0.90 20.16 8.99
CA ASP A 95 0.04 20.81 9.99
C ASP A 95 -1.42 20.38 9.88
N VAL A 96 -1.89 20.13 8.66
CA VAL A 96 -3.26 19.65 8.40
C VAL A 96 -3.40 18.21 8.88
N VAL A 97 -2.40 17.37 8.59
CA VAL A 97 -2.34 15.99 9.08
C VAL A 97 -2.33 15.95 10.61
N ALA A 98 -1.50 16.79 11.26
CA ALA A 98 -1.42 16.87 12.70
C ALA A 98 -2.76 17.24 13.34
N LYS A 99 -3.45 18.26 12.79
CA LYS A 99 -4.76 18.70 13.29
C LYS A 99 -5.84 17.64 13.14
N LYS A 100 -5.81 16.84 12.08
CA LYS A 100 -6.85 15.83 11.85
C LYS A 100 -6.63 14.56 12.65
N LEU A 101 -5.38 14.27 13.01
CA LEU A 101 -5.04 13.12 13.83
C LEU A 101 -5.32 13.34 15.33
N ASP A 102 -5.74 14.55 15.77
CA ASP A 102 -5.93 15.05 17.15
C ASP A 102 -6.30 13.97 18.19
N SER A 103 -5.28 13.22 18.60
CA SER A 103 -5.36 12.10 19.53
C SER A 103 -3.98 11.92 20.15
N PRO A 104 -3.85 11.36 21.36
CA PRO A 104 -2.53 11.13 21.97
C PRO A 104 -1.60 10.28 21.09
N GLU A 105 -2.17 9.40 20.25
CA GLU A 105 -1.42 8.59 19.28
C GLU A 105 -0.92 9.38 18.07
N SER A 106 -1.43 10.60 17.84
CA SER A 106 -1.03 11.43 16.72
C SER A 106 0.40 11.90 16.81
N GLU A 107 0.91 12.20 18.02
CA GLU A 107 2.29 12.67 18.18
C GLU A 107 3.29 11.62 17.70
N LEU A 108 3.10 10.35 18.11
CA LEU A 108 3.95 9.24 17.67
C LEU A 108 3.88 9.03 16.15
N ARG A 109 2.67 9.13 15.56
CA ARG A 109 2.50 9.02 14.10
C ARG A 109 3.18 10.17 13.36
N MET A 110 3.06 11.40 13.88
CA MET A 110 3.70 12.58 13.31
C MET A 110 5.22 12.52 13.42
N ASP A 111 5.76 12.02 14.53
CA ASP A 111 7.20 11.83 14.70
C ASP A 111 7.75 10.74 13.79
N ALA A 112 7.03 9.63 13.64
CA ALA A 112 7.38 8.61 12.65
C ALA A 112 7.37 9.19 11.22
N LEU A 113 6.36 10.00 10.89
CA LEU A 113 6.27 10.65 9.58
C LEU A 113 7.41 11.64 9.33
N ARG A 114 7.76 12.46 10.34
CA ARG A 114 8.92 13.35 10.28
C ARG A 114 10.21 12.57 10.09
N ALA A 115 10.38 11.46 10.79
CA ALA A 115 11.56 10.61 10.66
C ALA A 115 11.69 10.03 9.23
N ILE A 116 10.59 9.61 8.62
CA ILE A 116 10.56 9.12 7.23
C ILE A 116 10.94 10.23 6.26
N VAL A 117 10.29 11.41 6.37
CA VAL A 117 10.59 12.55 5.49
C VAL A 117 12.05 12.99 5.63
N ALA A 118 12.58 13.03 6.86
CA ALA A 118 13.98 13.35 7.12
C ALA A 118 14.94 12.29 6.54
N ARG A 119 14.63 11.00 6.72
CA ARG A 119 15.40 9.90 6.14
C ARG A 119 15.42 9.99 4.62
N GLN A 120 14.29 10.24 3.99
CA GLN A 120 14.18 10.33 2.53
C GLN A 120 14.93 11.53 1.98
N LYS A 121 14.93 12.68 2.66
CA LYS A 121 15.81 13.82 2.31
C LYS A 121 17.29 13.43 2.31
N ASN A 122 17.72 12.62 3.27
CA ASN A 122 19.10 12.12 3.34
C ASN A 122 19.38 11.06 2.25
N GLN A 123 18.39 10.21 1.96
CA GLN A 123 18.46 9.20 0.89
C GLN A 123 18.33 9.78 -0.51
N ARG A 124 17.82 11.00 -0.74
CA ARG A 124 17.80 11.65 -2.08
C ARG A 124 19.19 11.77 -2.73
N ARG A 125 20.27 11.52 -1.99
CA ARG A 125 21.62 11.32 -2.56
C ARG A 125 21.74 10.05 -3.40
N SER A 126 20.94 9.00 -3.13
CA SER A 126 20.73 7.85 -4.00
C SER A 126 19.43 8.07 -4.81
N LYS A 127 19.53 7.97 -6.14
CA LYS A 127 18.49 8.34 -7.10
C LYS A 127 17.35 7.31 -7.16
N SER A 128 16.65 7.04 -6.06
CA SER A 128 15.43 6.22 -6.15
C SER A 128 14.43 6.92 -7.06
N LYS A 129 14.01 6.21 -8.12
CA LYS A 129 12.98 6.67 -9.06
C LYS A 129 11.66 5.96 -8.80
N ALA A 130 11.39 5.60 -7.54
CA ALA A 130 10.17 4.91 -7.16
C ALA A 130 8.94 5.77 -7.46
N VAL A 131 7.97 5.17 -8.15
CA VAL A 131 6.69 5.79 -8.51
C VAL A 131 5.56 4.99 -7.87
N CYS A 132 4.66 5.67 -7.15
CA CYS A 132 3.38 5.13 -6.73
C CYS A 132 2.48 5.04 -7.97
N VAL A 133 2.21 3.82 -8.42
CA VAL A 133 1.43 3.56 -9.63
C VAL A 133 -0.05 3.49 -9.30
N GLU A 134 -0.38 2.89 -8.15
CA GLU A 134 -1.74 2.61 -7.72
C GLU A 134 -1.85 2.80 -6.21
N PHE A 135 -2.99 3.35 -5.77
CA PHE A 135 -3.30 3.57 -4.37
C PHE A 135 -4.82 3.44 -4.21
N GLU A 136 -5.26 2.35 -3.59
CA GLU A 136 -6.68 2.08 -3.36
C GLU A 136 -7.04 2.47 -1.92
N ASP A 137 -7.93 3.43 -1.80
CA ASP A 137 -8.42 3.98 -0.55
C ASP A 137 -9.87 4.45 -0.62
N GLU A 138 -10.58 4.21 -1.72
CA GLU A 138 -11.94 4.73 -1.93
C GLU A 138 -12.94 4.09 -0.96
N GLN A 139 -12.78 2.79 -0.72
CA GLN A 139 -13.69 2.02 0.12
C GLN A 139 -12.99 1.48 1.37
N SER A 140 -12.20 2.30 2.06
CA SER A 140 -11.39 1.86 3.21
C SER A 140 -12.17 1.17 4.35
N ASN A 141 -13.49 1.34 4.42
CA ASN A 141 -14.36 0.71 5.42
C ASN A 141 -14.92 -0.66 4.98
N LYS A 142 -14.73 -1.05 3.71
CA LYS A 142 -15.31 -2.25 3.10
C LYS A 142 -14.27 -3.09 2.36
N GLU A 143 -13.25 -2.44 1.84
CA GLU A 143 -12.22 -3.03 1.00
C GLU A 143 -10.84 -2.73 1.59
N LEU A 144 -9.89 -3.55 1.19
CA LEU A 144 -8.52 -3.46 1.66
C LEU A 144 -7.82 -2.23 1.06
N VAL A 145 -7.14 -1.46 1.91
CA VAL A 145 -6.33 -0.32 1.48
C VAL A 145 -4.93 -0.81 1.11
N TYR A 146 -4.47 -0.53 -0.11
CA TYR A 146 -3.15 -0.91 -0.58
C TYR A 146 -2.48 0.17 -1.42
N SER A 147 -1.15 0.08 -1.54
CA SER A 147 -0.36 0.90 -2.46
C SER A 147 0.59 0.02 -3.27
N VAL A 148 0.73 0.34 -4.56
CA VAL A 148 1.66 -0.32 -5.47
C VAL A 148 2.70 0.70 -5.90
N ARG A 149 3.96 0.43 -5.56
CA ARG A 149 5.11 1.25 -5.95
C ARG A 149 6.01 0.46 -6.89
N LYS A 150 6.50 1.12 -7.92
CA LYS A 150 7.45 0.56 -8.89
C LYS A 150 8.76 1.31 -8.81
N ASP A 151 9.85 0.59 -8.57
CA ASP A 151 11.21 1.11 -8.71
C ASP A 151 11.86 0.49 -9.95
N PRO A 152 11.95 1.24 -11.08
CA PRO A 152 12.55 0.73 -12.31
C PRO A 152 14.07 0.58 -12.20
N ALA A 153 14.76 1.36 -11.35
CA ALA A 153 16.20 1.27 -11.20
C ALA A 153 16.59 -0.05 -10.51
N ARG A 154 15.79 -0.47 -9.52
CA ARG A 154 15.98 -1.72 -8.78
C ARG A 154 15.23 -2.91 -9.38
N LYS A 155 14.52 -2.70 -10.51
CA LYS A 155 13.62 -3.69 -11.15
C LYS A 155 12.64 -4.30 -10.15
N ARG A 156 12.07 -3.48 -9.25
CA ARG A 156 11.25 -3.92 -8.11
C ARG A 156 9.82 -3.37 -8.17
N VAL A 157 8.88 -4.18 -7.68
CA VAL A 157 7.52 -3.77 -7.36
C VAL A 157 7.30 -4.02 -5.86
N ILE A 158 6.85 -2.99 -5.14
CA ILE A 158 6.51 -3.06 -3.73
C ILE A 158 5.00 -2.91 -3.63
N VAL A 159 4.35 -3.88 -2.99
CA VAL A 159 2.93 -3.82 -2.67
C VAL A 159 2.82 -3.75 -1.15
N ALA A 160 2.32 -2.63 -0.64
CA ALA A 160 2.10 -2.43 0.78
C ALA A 160 0.60 -2.45 1.07
N PHE A 161 0.22 -3.22 2.09
CA PHE A 161 -1.15 -3.36 2.56
C PHE A 161 -1.28 -2.61 3.88
N ARG A 162 -2.36 -1.87 4.06
CA ARG A 162 -2.69 -1.28 5.36
C ARG A 162 -3.22 -2.39 6.25
N GLY A 163 -2.61 -2.58 7.42
CA GLY A 163 -3.18 -3.47 8.43
C GLY A 163 -4.43 -2.87 9.09
N SER A 164 -5.15 -3.68 9.86
CA SER A 164 -6.27 -3.20 10.67
C SER A 164 -5.73 -2.28 11.77
N VAL A 165 -6.04 -0.98 11.69
CA VAL A 165 -5.56 0.01 12.68
C VAL A 165 -6.66 0.38 13.66
N THR A 166 -7.91 0.25 13.25
CA THR A 166 -9.05 0.46 14.15
C THR A 166 -9.73 -0.86 14.49
N THR A 167 -10.44 -0.89 15.63
CA THR A 167 -11.30 -2.02 15.97
C THR A 167 -12.36 -2.27 14.90
N LYS A 168 -12.81 -1.22 14.20
CA LYS A 168 -13.74 -1.36 13.07
C LYS A 168 -13.06 -2.06 11.90
N ASP A 169 -11.84 -1.66 11.55
CA ASP A 169 -11.04 -2.32 10.50
C ASP A 169 -10.91 -3.81 10.82
N PHE A 170 -10.58 -4.15 12.06
CA PHE A 170 -10.41 -5.53 12.50
C PHE A 170 -11.70 -6.35 12.40
N VAL A 171 -12.83 -5.78 12.83
CA VAL A 171 -14.14 -6.45 12.73
C VAL A 171 -14.53 -6.64 11.26
N THR A 172 -14.38 -5.61 10.42
CA THR A 172 -14.65 -5.72 8.98
C THR A 172 -13.81 -6.83 8.36
N ASP A 173 -12.50 -6.84 8.63
CA ASP A 173 -11.59 -7.87 8.13
C ASP A 173 -12.03 -9.25 8.60
N ALA A 174 -12.32 -9.43 9.90
CA ALA A 174 -12.77 -10.70 10.46
C ALA A 174 -14.11 -11.20 9.91
N THR A 175 -14.94 -10.33 9.33
CA THR A 175 -16.25 -10.70 8.77
C THR A 175 -16.17 -11.06 7.28
N LEU A 176 -15.08 -10.67 6.60
CA LEU A 176 -14.86 -10.95 5.18
C LEU A 176 -14.26 -12.33 4.90
N TRP A 177 -13.88 -13.08 5.94
CA TRP A 177 -13.36 -14.45 5.87
C TRP A 177 -14.35 -15.46 6.45
#